data_AF-A0ABD7U0U4-F1
#
_entry.id   AF-A0ABD7U0U4-F1
#
_cell.length_a   1.000
_cell.length_b   1.000
_cell.length_c   1.000
_cell.angle_alpha   90.00
_cell.angle_beta   90.00
_cell.angle_gamma   90.00
#
_symmetry.space_group_name_H-M   'P 1'
#
loop_
_entity.id
_entity.type
_entity.pdbx_description
1 polymer ?
#
loop_
_entity_poly.entity_id
_entity_poly.type
_entity_poly.pdbx_seq_one_letter_code
_entity_poly.pdbx_strand_id
1 'polypeptide(L)'
;MKMILFRLICLKTCLLLIPVLYAQNNYRPGFIITVQKDTIYGEIDYRTDKMNAKRCVFQSQGNDIEPVTYHPFEILGYRFTDDGKYYVSKNIELKYGVSTPVFLEYLLQGMKSLYYYETEDNIPIYFVEDNNTLVKIDAPKLSKQATNIQFKGQTDRYIPLLHYAFKDCPSLAPQIDRARFSRKEMIKITKEYHYAMCTSNEDCIEFEAKEDKRSIQLDITPYVGVIQYNVPSGSLIGLYSSPELSYLAGVTLAISNRRWMSSLSGCFDVSFSRITSSARSLNNENSSTIFKHSGTMFSGKLGIRYTYPKGMARPFVELGADFSGMINAKIKINDKSERWLDGVYPGYYANAGVNFKLSRKNKQMICIRAQFKGLRDMMEKSALVNGWSGVIGYTF
;
A
#
# COMPACT_ATOMS: atom_id res chain seq x y z
N MET A 1 -27.48 -26.26 21.17
CA MET A 1 -26.74 -26.95 20.08
C MET A 1 -26.37 -26.05 18.90
N LYS A 2 -27.30 -25.32 18.25
CA LYS A 2 -27.01 -24.48 17.05
C LYS A 2 -25.92 -23.41 17.26
N MET A 3 -25.89 -22.73 18.42
CA MET A 3 -24.85 -21.73 18.74
C MET A 3 -23.45 -22.33 18.96
N ILE A 4 -23.36 -23.53 19.52
CA ILE A 4 -22.08 -24.22 19.76
C ILE A 4 -21.52 -24.73 18.44
N LEU A 5 -22.38 -25.27 17.58
CA LEU A 5 -22.02 -25.70 16.23
C LEU A 5 -21.54 -24.52 15.37
N PHE A 6 -22.22 -23.37 15.44
CA PHE A 6 -21.79 -22.14 14.75
C PHE A 6 -20.45 -21.61 15.26
N ARG A 7 -20.22 -21.61 16.59
CA ARG A 7 -18.94 -21.23 17.19
C ARG A 7 -17.80 -22.18 16.78
N LEU A 8 -18.06 -23.48 16.73
CA LEU A 8 -17.08 -24.48 16.28
C LEU A 8 -16.77 -24.38 14.78
N ILE A 9 -17.76 -24.04 13.95
CA ILE A 9 -17.57 -23.76 12.52
C ILE A 9 -16.75 -22.48 12.34
N CYS A 10 -17.10 -21.38 13.04
CA CYS A 10 -16.33 -20.14 13.01
C CYS A 10 -14.89 -20.34 13.49
N LEU A 11 -14.68 -21.12 14.55
CA LEU A 11 -13.34 -21.44 15.08
C LEU A 11 -12.53 -22.28 14.09
N LYS A 12 -13.14 -23.28 13.44
CA LYS A 12 -12.48 -24.09 12.38
C LYS A 12 -12.17 -23.26 11.12
N THR A 13 -13.06 -22.36 10.70
CA THR A 13 -12.77 -21.43 9.60
C THR A 13 -11.70 -20.40 9.96
N CYS A 14 -11.63 -19.98 11.23
CA CYS A 14 -10.58 -19.09 11.72
C CYS A 14 -9.21 -19.79 11.79
N LEU A 15 -9.17 -21.08 12.19
CA LEU A 15 -7.94 -21.89 12.15
C LEU A 15 -7.44 -22.17 10.73
N LEU A 16 -8.34 -22.27 9.74
CA LEU A 16 -7.97 -22.42 8.32
C LEU A 16 -7.40 -21.13 7.68
N LEU A 17 -7.51 -19.98 8.35
CA LEU A 17 -6.91 -18.71 7.90
C LEU A 17 -5.47 -18.51 8.41
N ILE A 18 -5.01 -19.30 9.39
CA ILE A 18 -3.65 -19.21 9.95
C ILE A 18 -2.55 -19.54 8.92
N PRO A 19 -2.68 -20.53 8.01
CA PRO A 19 -1.65 -20.74 6.98
C PRO A 19 -1.55 -19.59 5.95
N VAL A 20 -2.50 -18.65 5.93
CA VAL A 20 -2.43 -17.46 5.06
C VAL A 20 -1.41 -16.42 5.58
N LEU A 21 -1.00 -16.52 6.85
CA LEU A 21 0.03 -15.65 7.43
C LEU A 21 1.45 -15.91 6.89
N TYR A 22 1.68 -17.04 6.20
CA TYR A 22 2.94 -17.35 5.53
C TYR A 22 3.11 -16.68 4.15
N ALA A 23 2.14 -15.88 3.70
CA ALA A 23 2.28 -15.08 2.48
C ALA A 23 2.75 -13.64 2.79
N GLN A 24 3.92 -13.49 3.42
CA GLN A 24 4.67 -12.22 3.42
C GLN A 24 5.45 -12.04 2.10
N ASN A 25 4.81 -12.38 0.98
CA ASN A 25 5.48 -12.53 -0.30
C ASN A 25 5.34 -11.24 -1.12
N ASN A 26 6.40 -10.41 -1.10
CA ASN A 26 6.59 -9.39 -2.12
C ASN A 26 7.60 -9.85 -3.19
N TYR A 27 7.62 -11.16 -3.45
CA TYR A 27 8.46 -11.77 -4.48
C TYR A 27 8.12 -11.23 -5.87
N ARG A 28 9.16 -10.91 -6.62
CA ARG A 28 9.09 -10.40 -7.99
C ARG A 28 10.09 -11.13 -8.88
N PRO A 29 9.80 -11.26 -10.19
CA PRO A 29 10.69 -11.95 -11.10
C PRO A 29 12.04 -11.23 -11.20
N GLY A 30 13.12 -12.00 -11.04
CA GLY A 30 14.47 -11.47 -10.99
C GLY A 30 15.52 -12.56 -11.21
N PHE A 31 16.78 -12.19 -11.06
CA PHE A 31 17.88 -13.14 -11.07
C PHE A 31 18.99 -12.71 -10.10
N ILE A 32 19.76 -13.68 -9.64
CA ILE A 32 21.01 -13.47 -8.90
C ILE A 32 22.20 -13.73 -9.83
N ILE A 33 23.34 -13.10 -9.54
CA ILE A 33 24.61 -13.30 -10.22
C ILE A 33 25.56 -13.96 -9.22
N THR A 34 25.96 -15.20 -9.48
CA THR A 34 26.84 -15.97 -8.59
C THR A 34 28.27 -15.42 -8.60
N VAL A 35 29.09 -15.86 -7.65
CA VAL A 35 30.53 -15.51 -7.60
C VAL A 35 31.29 -16.05 -8.82
N GLN A 36 30.79 -17.13 -9.42
CA GLN A 36 31.27 -17.71 -10.68
C GLN A 36 30.81 -16.94 -11.93
N LYS A 37 30.03 -15.86 -11.75
CA LYS A 37 29.42 -15.03 -12.81
C LYS A 37 28.31 -15.72 -13.60
N ASP A 38 27.73 -16.79 -13.05
CA ASP A 38 26.52 -17.40 -13.60
C ASP A 38 25.28 -16.60 -13.20
N THR A 39 24.26 -16.63 -14.05
CA THR A 39 22.97 -15.98 -13.79
C THR A 39 21.91 -17.02 -13.48
N ILE A 40 21.27 -16.92 -12.31
CA ILE A 40 20.21 -17.84 -11.88
C ILE A 40 18.89 -17.07 -11.77
N TYR A 41 17.91 -17.43 -12.59
CA TYR A 41 16.59 -16.81 -12.62
C TYR A 41 15.65 -17.40 -11.57
N GLY A 42 14.77 -16.55 -11.02
CA GLY A 42 13.80 -16.93 -10.01
C GLY A 42 12.95 -15.74 -9.57
N GLU A 43 12.54 -15.73 -8.31
CA GLU A 43 11.84 -14.62 -7.69
C GLU A 43 12.65 -14.04 -6.52
N ILE A 44 12.65 -12.72 -6.37
CA ILE A 44 13.37 -11.99 -5.32
C ILE A 44 12.36 -11.22 -4.47
N ASP A 45 12.48 -11.30 -3.14
CA ASP A 45 11.64 -10.53 -2.22
C ASP A 45 11.94 -9.03 -2.37
N TYR A 46 10.99 -8.29 -2.93
CA TYR A 46 11.15 -6.87 -3.21
C TYR A 46 10.84 -6.04 -1.97
N ARG A 47 11.87 -5.53 -1.28
CA ARG A 47 11.71 -4.70 -0.08
C ARG A 47 12.14 -3.25 -0.34
N THR A 48 12.25 -2.46 0.72
CA THR A 48 12.81 -1.10 0.67
C THR A 48 14.29 -1.13 0.30
N ASP A 49 14.81 -0.02 -0.25
CA ASP A 49 16.22 0.09 -0.67
C ASP A 49 17.17 -0.24 0.49
N LYS A 50 16.86 0.24 1.70
CA LYS A 50 17.59 -0.13 2.94
C LYS A 50 17.64 -1.63 3.23
N MET A 51 16.54 -2.34 3.05
CA MET A 51 16.49 -3.79 3.32
C MET A 51 17.24 -4.57 2.22
N ASN A 52 17.00 -4.19 0.97
CA ASN A 52 17.66 -4.74 -0.21
C ASN A 52 19.19 -4.55 -0.14
N ALA A 53 19.64 -3.44 0.45
CA ALA A 53 21.07 -3.18 0.63
C ALA A 53 21.78 -4.13 1.61
N LYS A 54 21.04 -4.81 2.50
CA LYS A 54 21.62 -5.72 3.51
C LYS A 54 21.58 -7.18 3.11
N ARG A 55 20.57 -7.59 2.35
CA ARG A 55 20.36 -8.98 1.94
C ARG A 55 19.44 -9.06 0.74
N CYS A 56 19.61 -10.14 -0.02
CA CYS A 56 18.70 -10.60 -1.06
C CYS A 56 18.01 -11.87 -0.57
N VAL A 57 16.68 -11.95 -0.63
CA VAL A 57 15.95 -13.21 -0.38
C VAL A 57 15.46 -13.73 -1.72
N PHE A 58 16.00 -14.86 -2.15
CA PHE A 58 15.80 -15.42 -3.48
C PHE A 58 15.11 -16.78 -3.40
N GLN A 59 14.12 -16.98 -4.27
CA GLN A 59 13.43 -18.23 -4.46
C GLN A 59 13.70 -18.73 -5.90
N SER A 60 14.35 -19.88 -6.03
CA SER A 60 14.63 -20.51 -7.32
C SER A 60 13.32 -20.99 -7.98
N GLN A 61 13.36 -21.24 -9.29
CA GLN A 61 12.20 -21.77 -10.01
C GLN A 61 11.86 -23.20 -9.55
N GLY A 62 10.77 -23.31 -8.78
CA GLY A 62 10.23 -24.54 -8.24
C GLY A 62 9.34 -24.21 -7.04
N ASN A 63 8.07 -24.63 -7.06
CA ASN A 63 7.05 -24.15 -6.11
C ASN A 63 7.33 -24.55 -4.64
N ASP A 64 8.26 -25.48 -4.38
CA ASP A 64 8.50 -26.08 -3.05
C ASP A 64 9.90 -25.84 -2.48
N ILE A 65 10.70 -24.94 -3.08
CA ILE A 65 12.04 -24.62 -2.56
C ILE A 65 11.91 -23.46 -1.57
N GLU A 66 12.39 -23.67 -0.34
CA GLU A 66 12.47 -22.63 0.68
C GLU A 66 13.33 -21.44 0.18
N PRO A 67 12.93 -20.19 0.47
CA PRO A 67 13.72 -19.04 0.06
C PRO A 67 15.11 -19.02 0.72
N VAL A 68 16.14 -18.77 -0.08
CA VAL A 68 17.53 -18.63 0.38
C VAL A 68 17.84 -17.15 0.59
N THR A 69 18.45 -16.81 1.73
CA THR A 69 18.94 -15.45 1.98
C THR A 69 20.41 -15.37 1.62
N TYR A 70 20.74 -14.44 0.73
CA TYR A 70 22.11 -14.09 0.36
C TYR A 70 22.50 -12.74 0.96
N HIS A 71 23.69 -12.69 1.52
CA HIS A 71 24.38 -11.50 1.99
C HIS A 71 25.41 -11.00 0.95
N PRO A 72 25.87 -9.74 1.07
CA PRO A 72 26.86 -9.22 0.13
C PRO A 72 28.10 -10.10 0.07
N PHE A 73 28.64 -10.28 -1.13
CA PHE A 73 29.74 -11.17 -1.51
C PHE A 73 29.47 -12.69 -1.46
N GLU A 74 28.33 -13.15 -0.93
CA GLU A 74 27.86 -14.51 -1.23
C GLU A 74 27.36 -14.63 -2.68
N ILE A 75 26.92 -13.50 -3.25
CA ILE A 75 26.63 -13.30 -4.67
C ILE A 75 27.24 -11.98 -5.13
N LEU A 76 27.51 -11.82 -6.42
CA LEU A 76 28.05 -10.56 -6.97
C LEU A 76 26.98 -9.47 -7.04
N GLY A 77 25.72 -9.86 -7.22
CA GLY A 77 24.60 -8.94 -7.31
C GLY A 77 23.31 -9.65 -7.68
N TYR A 78 22.23 -8.88 -7.80
CA TYR A 78 20.92 -9.38 -8.17
C TYR A 78 20.08 -8.28 -8.81
N ARG A 79 19.18 -8.65 -9.73
CA ARG A 79 18.40 -7.71 -10.54
C ARG A 79 16.93 -8.12 -10.62
N PHE A 80 16.06 -7.13 -10.48
CA PHE A 80 14.63 -7.27 -10.75
C PHE A 80 14.37 -7.06 -12.24
N THR A 81 13.73 -8.03 -12.89
CA THR A 81 13.46 -7.98 -14.34
C THR A 81 12.31 -7.05 -14.70
N ASP A 82 11.32 -6.87 -13.82
CA ASP A 82 10.15 -6.03 -14.05
C ASP A 82 10.39 -4.55 -13.70
N ASP A 83 11.01 -4.29 -12.54
CA ASP A 83 11.28 -2.95 -12.00
C ASP A 83 12.57 -2.34 -12.57
N GLY A 84 13.50 -3.20 -13.01
CA GLY A 84 14.80 -2.81 -13.54
C GLY A 84 15.86 -2.51 -12.48
N LYS A 85 15.51 -2.46 -11.18
CA LYS A 85 16.48 -2.27 -10.10
C LYS A 85 17.54 -3.36 -10.10
N TYR A 86 18.78 -2.94 -9.94
CA TYR A 86 19.96 -3.79 -9.93
C TYR A 86 20.79 -3.46 -8.70
N TYR A 87 21.23 -4.47 -7.97
CA TYR A 87 22.05 -4.32 -6.79
C TYR A 87 23.34 -5.14 -6.93
N VAL A 88 24.46 -4.59 -6.47
CA VAL A 88 25.78 -5.25 -6.53
C VAL A 88 26.51 -5.20 -5.20
N SER A 89 27.25 -6.26 -4.90
CA SER A 89 28.07 -6.38 -3.70
C SER A 89 29.27 -5.46 -3.78
N LYS A 90 29.40 -4.55 -2.81
CA LYS A 90 30.53 -3.63 -2.66
C LYS A 90 30.88 -3.45 -1.18
N ASN A 91 32.14 -3.09 -0.94
CA ASN A 91 32.58 -2.61 0.36
C ASN A 91 32.49 -1.10 0.37
N ILE A 92 31.82 -0.53 1.38
CA ILE A 92 31.73 0.91 1.57
C ILE A 92 32.23 1.32 2.95
N GLU A 93 32.72 2.55 3.04
CA GLU A 93 33.20 3.12 4.30
C GLU A 93 32.21 4.17 4.80
N LEU A 94 31.31 3.77 5.69
CA LEU A 94 30.35 4.68 6.32
C LEU A 94 30.97 5.45 7.50
N LYS A 95 31.91 4.82 8.20
CA LYS A 95 32.73 5.39 9.27
C LYS A 95 34.19 5.20 8.93
N TYR A 96 35.01 6.18 9.26
CA TYR A 96 36.43 6.16 8.94
C TYR A 96 37.11 4.85 9.41
N GLY A 97 37.78 4.16 8.50
CA GLY A 97 38.48 2.90 8.71
C GLY A 97 37.59 1.66 8.82
N VAL A 98 36.26 1.77 8.68
CA VAL A 98 35.32 0.64 8.82
C VAL A 98 34.72 0.28 7.47
N SER A 99 35.31 -0.74 6.84
CA SER A 99 34.77 -1.36 5.63
C SER A 99 33.51 -2.17 5.96
N THR A 100 32.40 -1.82 5.33
CA THR A 100 31.09 -2.47 5.51
C THR A 100 30.63 -3.09 4.19
N PRO A 101 30.42 -4.42 4.13
CA PRO A 101 29.90 -5.07 2.94
C PRO A 101 28.40 -4.78 2.79
N VAL A 102 27.99 -4.29 1.62
CA VAL A 102 26.60 -3.96 1.30
C VAL A 102 26.27 -4.31 -0.14
N PHE A 103 24.98 -4.44 -0.44
CA PHE A 103 24.46 -4.38 -1.78
C PHE A 103 24.14 -2.91 -2.14
N LEU A 104 24.92 -2.30 -3.03
CA LEU A 104 24.62 -0.97 -3.54
C LEU A 104 23.62 -1.05 -4.70
N GLU A 105 22.65 -0.15 -4.74
CA GLU A 105 21.77 -0.01 -5.91
C GLU A 105 22.57 0.62 -7.05
N TYR A 106 22.68 -0.10 -8.17
CA TYR A 106 23.24 0.40 -9.41
C TYR A 106 22.28 1.43 -10.00
N LEU A 107 22.74 2.65 -10.24
CA LEU A 107 21.93 3.70 -10.87
C LEU A 107 22.31 3.92 -12.33
N LEU A 108 23.60 3.89 -12.64
CA LEU A 108 24.10 4.06 -14.00
C LEU A 108 25.42 3.29 -14.17
N GLN A 109 25.53 2.51 -15.24
CA GLN A 109 26.74 1.81 -15.65
C GLN A 109 27.28 2.44 -16.93
N GLY A 110 28.49 2.99 -16.85
CA GLY A 110 29.20 3.60 -17.96
C GLY A 110 30.65 3.85 -17.55
N MET A 111 31.36 4.73 -18.28
CA MET A 111 32.75 5.13 -17.99
C MET A 111 33.05 5.35 -16.49
N LYS A 112 32.15 6.03 -15.80
CA LYS A 112 32.06 6.03 -14.33
C LYS A 112 30.71 5.48 -13.93
N SER A 113 30.71 4.59 -12.95
CA SER A 113 29.48 3.95 -12.49
C SER A 113 28.92 4.68 -11.27
N LEU A 114 27.61 4.88 -11.24
CA LEU A 114 26.92 5.56 -10.16
C LEU A 114 26.11 4.55 -9.34
N TYR A 115 26.28 4.64 -8.03
CA TYR A 115 25.62 3.80 -7.05
C TYR A 115 24.84 4.63 -6.03
N TYR A 116 23.86 3.98 -5.41
CA TYR A 116 23.04 4.55 -4.36
C TYR A 116 22.98 3.64 -3.13
N TYR A 117 22.99 4.28 -1.96
CA TYR A 117 22.79 3.67 -0.67
C TYR A 117 21.92 4.56 0.22
N GLU A 118 21.08 3.95 1.03
CA GLU A 118 20.27 4.63 2.03
C GLU A 118 20.67 4.15 3.43
N THR A 119 21.06 5.08 4.30
CA THR A 119 21.46 4.74 5.67
C THR A 119 20.26 4.35 6.55
N GLU A 120 20.54 3.86 7.77
CA GLU A 120 19.49 3.58 8.76
C GLU A 120 18.61 4.79 9.10
N ASP A 121 19.18 5.99 9.02
CA ASP A 121 18.52 7.27 9.30
C ASP A 121 17.81 7.86 8.06
N ASN A 122 17.62 7.07 7.00
CA ASN A 122 17.06 7.49 5.71
C ASN A 122 17.86 8.63 5.04
N ILE A 123 19.19 8.63 5.23
CA ILE A 123 20.07 9.60 4.59
C ILE A 123 20.58 9.00 3.28
N PRO A 124 20.31 9.62 2.13
CA PRO A 124 20.82 9.16 0.84
C PRO A 124 22.34 9.39 0.72
N ILE A 125 23.06 8.40 0.23
CA ILE A 125 24.48 8.48 -0.10
C ILE A 125 24.65 7.98 -1.54
N TYR A 126 25.42 8.71 -2.34
CA TYR A 126 25.81 8.24 -3.68
C TYR A 126 27.28 7.86 -3.68
N PHE A 127 27.64 6.92 -4.55
CA PHE A 127 29.03 6.60 -4.81
C PHE A 127 29.29 6.65 -6.32
N VAL A 128 30.37 7.32 -6.70
CA VAL A 128 30.89 7.32 -8.08
C VAL A 128 32.10 6.39 -8.10
N GLU A 129 32.07 5.36 -8.93
CA GLU A 129 33.20 4.45 -9.12
C GLU A 129 34.00 4.82 -10.34
N ASP A 130 35.31 4.87 -10.14
CA ASP A 130 36.34 5.07 -11.16
C ASP A 130 37.48 4.09 -10.88
N ASN A 131 37.76 3.17 -11.82
CA ASN A 131 38.85 2.19 -11.71
C ASN A 131 38.89 1.45 -10.34
N ASN A 132 37.76 0.87 -9.91
CA ASN A 132 37.56 0.20 -8.61
C ASN A 132 37.68 1.09 -7.36
N THR A 133 37.82 2.41 -7.53
CA THR A 133 37.81 3.36 -6.41
C THR A 133 36.41 3.96 -6.27
N LEU A 134 35.80 3.80 -5.09
CA LEU A 134 34.50 4.37 -4.78
C LEU A 134 34.65 5.75 -4.12
N VAL A 135 34.30 6.80 -4.85
CA VAL A 135 34.20 8.16 -4.32
C VAL A 135 32.83 8.33 -3.67
N LYS A 136 32.81 8.50 -2.35
CA LYS A 136 31.60 8.73 -1.57
C LYS A 136 31.14 10.18 -1.69
N ILE A 137 29.88 10.38 -2.09
CA ILE A 137 29.21 11.68 -2.20
C ILE A 137 28.16 11.76 -1.08
N ASP A 138 28.56 12.37 0.04
CA ASP A 138 27.71 12.52 1.23
C ASP A 138 26.61 13.57 1.02
N ALA A 139 25.41 13.30 1.55
CA ALA A 139 24.33 14.28 1.59
C ALA A 139 24.72 15.54 2.38
N PRO A 140 24.10 16.69 2.07
CA PRO A 140 24.22 17.89 2.90
C PRO A 140 23.87 17.59 4.36
N LYS A 141 24.58 18.22 5.31
CA LYS A 141 24.27 18.06 6.74
C LYS A 141 22.84 18.53 7.02
N LEU A 142 21.97 17.61 7.43
CA LEU A 142 20.61 17.94 7.85
C LEU A 142 20.65 18.55 9.26
N SER A 143 20.07 19.75 9.41
CA SER A 143 19.77 20.31 10.72
C SER A 143 18.56 19.56 11.29
N LYS A 144 18.75 18.74 12.32
CA LYS A 144 17.62 18.19 13.10
C LYS A 144 17.02 19.32 13.94
N GLN A 145 16.10 20.10 13.37
CA GLN A 145 15.06 20.76 14.15
C GLN A 145 13.77 19.97 13.97
N ALA A 146 13.12 19.69 15.09
CA ALA A 146 11.89 18.92 15.14
C ALA A 146 10.87 19.48 14.13
N THR A 147 10.21 18.56 13.41
CA THR A 147 9.05 18.73 12.52
C THR A 147 9.22 19.34 11.12
N ASN A 148 10.39 19.84 10.70
CA ASN A 148 10.63 20.15 9.28
C ASN A 148 12.12 20.04 8.91
N ILE A 149 12.45 19.22 7.91
CA ILE A 149 13.81 19.14 7.37
C ILE A 149 14.08 20.42 6.58
N GLN A 150 14.75 21.40 7.18
CA GLN A 150 15.35 22.52 6.47
C GLN A 150 16.85 22.31 6.32
N PHE A 151 17.35 22.47 5.09
CA PHE A 151 18.77 22.49 4.79
C PHE A 151 19.39 23.72 5.45
N LYS A 152 20.27 23.51 6.44
CA LYS A 152 21.06 24.60 7.01
C LYS A 152 22.03 25.06 5.93
N GLY A 153 22.01 26.33 5.56
CA GLY A 153 22.87 26.94 4.54
C GLY A 153 24.37 26.96 4.88
N GLN A 154 24.98 25.80 5.16
CA GLN A 154 26.40 25.65 5.42
C GLN A 154 26.96 24.42 4.69
N THR A 155 27.64 24.71 3.58
CA THR A 155 28.48 23.83 2.75
C THR A 155 27.77 22.61 2.17
N ASP A 156 27.36 22.74 0.91
CA ASP A 156 27.07 21.64 -0.01
C ASP A 156 28.35 20.82 -0.25
N ARG A 157 28.77 20.03 0.75
CA ARG A 157 30.00 19.20 0.69
C ARG A 157 30.00 18.25 -0.50
N TYR A 158 28.82 17.90 -1.02
CA TYR A 158 28.68 17.08 -2.22
C TYR A 158 29.19 17.78 -3.48
N ILE A 159 29.12 19.10 -3.60
CA ILE A 159 29.56 19.83 -4.81
C ILE A 159 31.08 19.67 -5.02
N PRO A 160 31.95 19.97 -4.03
CA PRO A 160 33.38 19.66 -4.16
C PRO A 160 33.70 18.18 -4.40
N LEU A 161 32.92 17.27 -3.81
CA LEU A 161 33.10 15.82 -4.01
C LEU A 161 32.75 15.40 -5.44
N LEU A 162 31.72 15.99 -6.04
CA LEU A 162 31.37 15.81 -7.45
C LEU A 162 32.47 16.36 -8.36
N HIS A 163 32.98 17.56 -8.09
CA HIS A 163 34.13 18.11 -8.81
C HIS A 163 35.35 17.20 -8.73
N TYR A 164 35.62 16.62 -7.55
CA TYR A 164 36.69 15.65 -7.40
C TYR A 164 36.44 14.36 -8.20
N ALA A 165 35.21 13.82 -8.12
CA ALA A 165 34.81 12.60 -8.81
C ALA A 165 34.87 12.73 -10.34
N PHE A 166 34.62 13.93 -10.88
CA PHE A 166 34.59 14.24 -12.32
C PHE A 166 35.67 15.24 -12.74
N LYS A 167 36.78 15.32 -12.01
CA LYS A 167 37.87 16.29 -12.21
C LYS A 167 38.50 16.25 -13.61
N ASP A 168 38.38 15.10 -14.28
CA ASP A 168 38.85 14.82 -15.62
C ASP A 168 37.92 15.39 -16.72
N CYS A 169 36.75 15.93 -16.36
CA CYS A 169 35.80 16.56 -17.27
C CYS A 169 35.47 18.01 -16.86
N PRO A 170 36.35 19.00 -17.13
CA PRO A 170 36.12 20.39 -16.73
C PRO A 170 34.86 21.03 -17.33
N SER A 171 34.39 20.56 -18.49
CA SER A 171 33.17 21.02 -19.14
C SER A 171 31.90 20.76 -18.31
N LEU A 172 31.93 19.79 -17.39
CA LEU A 172 30.82 19.43 -16.51
C LEU A 172 30.68 20.37 -15.30
N ALA A 173 31.69 21.19 -15.01
CA ALA A 173 31.72 22.05 -13.83
C ALA A 173 30.47 22.95 -13.65
N PRO A 174 29.96 23.63 -14.71
CA PRO A 174 28.76 24.47 -14.56
C PRO A 174 27.49 23.69 -14.22
N GLN A 175 27.40 22.43 -14.67
CA GLN A 175 26.28 21.52 -14.33
C GLN A 175 26.41 21.04 -12.89
N ILE A 176 27.63 20.69 -12.45
CA ILE A 176 27.91 20.30 -11.06
C ILE A 176 27.55 21.44 -10.11
N ASP A 177 27.98 22.68 -10.37
CA ASP A 177 27.75 23.82 -9.47
C ASP A 177 26.27 24.16 -9.21
N ARG A 178 25.39 23.76 -10.13
CA ARG A 178 23.94 24.00 -10.05
C ARG A 178 23.15 22.75 -9.66
N ALA A 179 23.83 21.62 -9.51
CA ALA A 179 23.20 20.34 -9.25
C ALA A 179 22.54 20.34 -7.88
N ARG A 180 21.29 19.85 -7.82
CA ARG A 180 20.64 19.54 -6.54
C ARG A 180 21.05 18.14 -6.10
N PHE A 181 21.22 17.93 -4.79
CA PHE A 181 21.44 16.60 -4.24
C PHE A 181 20.18 15.71 -4.37
N SER A 182 20.00 15.08 -5.52
CA SER A 182 18.85 14.24 -5.84
C SER A 182 19.23 13.15 -6.83
N ARG A 183 18.53 12.01 -6.78
CA ARG A 183 18.81 10.84 -7.65
C ARG A 183 18.84 11.24 -9.13
N LYS A 184 17.85 12.03 -9.56
CA LYS A 184 17.71 12.49 -10.94
C LYS A 184 18.92 13.30 -11.41
N GLU A 185 19.36 14.27 -10.60
CA GLU A 185 20.52 15.10 -10.96
C GLU A 185 21.84 14.30 -10.90
N MET A 186 22.01 13.38 -9.94
CA MET A 186 23.22 12.53 -9.89
C MET A 186 23.33 11.62 -11.12
N ILE A 187 22.22 11.00 -11.54
CA ILE A 187 22.16 10.22 -12.78
C ILE A 187 22.47 11.12 -13.97
N LYS A 188 21.86 12.30 -14.04
CA LYS A 188 22.07 13.26 -15.13
C LYS A 188 23.54 13.67 -15.28
N ILE A 189 24.19 14.08 -14.20
CA ILE A 189 25.61 14.49 -14.21
C ILE A 189 26.50 13.33 -14.66
N THR A 190 26.28 12.13 -14.12
CA THR A 190 27.08 10.96 -14.48
C THR A 190 26.86 10.58 -15.96
N LYS A 191 25.64 10.73 -16.46
CA LYS A 191 25.29 10.51 -17.86
C LYS A 191 25.90 11.57 -18.80
N GLU A 192 25.94 12.83 -18.38
CA GLU A 192 26.61 13.90 -19.12
C GLU A 192 28.13 13.69 -19.17
N TYR A 193 28.75 13.30 -18.05
CA TYR A 193 30.15 12.88 -18.01
C TYR A 193 30.42 11.75 -19.01
N HIS A 194 29.56 10.74 -18.97
CA HIS A 194 29.65 9.58 -19.83
C HIS A 194 29.67 9.96 -21.32
N TYR A 195 28.71 10.78 -21.77
CA TYR A 195 28.65 11.23 -23.17
C TYR A 195 29.82 12.15 -23.55
N ALA A 196 30.41 12.88 -22.60
CA ALA A 196 31.58 13.71 -22.87
C ALA A 196 32.86 12.87 -23.04
N MET A 197 32.94 11.68 -22.44
CA MET A 197 34.15 10.84 -22.40
C MET A 197 34.11 9.62 -23.30
N CYS A 198 32.92 9.09 -23.61
CA CYS A 198 32.76 8.00 -24.58
C CYS A 198 33.01 8.55 -25.99
N THR A 199 34.20 8.27 -26.53
CA THR A 199 34.67 8.72 -27.85
C THR A 199 34.48 7.68 -28.95
N SER A 200 34.07 6.46 -28.59
CA SER A 200 33.67 5.39 -29.50
C SER A 200 32.18 5.49 -29.82
N ASN A 201 31.78 5.33 -31.09
CA ASN A 201 30.39 5.29 -31.56
C ASN A 201 29.56 4.07 -31.04
N GLU A 202 29.96 3.47 -29.92
CA GLU A 202 29.24 2.37 -29.27
C GLU A 202 28.39 2.94 -28.13
N ASP A 203 27.23 2.32 -27.86
CA ASP A 203 26.39 2.66 -26.70
C ASP A 203 27.14 2.30 -25.41
N CYS A 204 27.97 3.22 -24.91
CA CYS A 204 28.82 2.98 -23.75
C CYS A 204 28.01 2.90 -22.41
N ILE A 205 26.69 3.17 -22.40
CA ILE A 205 25.83 3.01 -21.21
C ILE A 205 25.27 1.58 -21.17
N GLU A 206 25.82 0.74 -20.30
CA GLU A 206 25.39 -0.66 -20.16
C GLU A 206 24.09 -0.79 -19.34
N PHE A 207 23.78 0.21 -18.50
CA PHE A 207 22.60 0.20 -17.65
C PHE A 207 22.22 1.60 -17.12
N GLU A 208 20.91 1.91 -17.09
CA GLU A 208 20.35 3.07 -16.38
C GLU A 208 19.13 2.61 -15.56
N ALA A 209 19.12 2.96 -14.28
CA ALA A 209 18.01 2.63 -13.39
C ALA A 209 16.75 3.43 -13.77
N LYS A 210 15.61 2.75 -13.78
CA LYS A 210 14.32 3.40 -13.99
C LYS A 210 13.92 4.18 -12.74
N GLU A 211 13.31 5.35 -12.92
CA GLU A 211 12.73 6.11 -11.80
C GLU A 211 11.64 5.31 -11.08
N ASP A 212 11.65 5.40 -9.76
CA ASP A 212 10.68 4.77 -8.84
C ASP A 212 9.29 5.44 -8.88
N LYS A 213 8.65 5.48 -10.05
CA LYS A 213 7.44 6.29 -10.26
C LYS A 213 6.17 5.74 -9.57
N ARG A 214 6.18 4.52 -9.02
CA ARG A 214 4.92 3.82 -8.62
C ARG A 214 5.04 2.94 -7.37
N SER A 215 5.66 3.44 -6.30
CA SER A 215 5.63 2.74 -5.01
C SER A 215 4.21 2.70 -4.43
N ILE A 216 3.44 3.78 -4.57
CA ILE A 216 2.04 3.85 -4.13
C ILE A 216 1.11 3.31 -5.23
N GLN A 217 0.20 2.43 -4.85
CA GLN A 217 -0.89 1.94 -5.69
C GLN A 217 -2.21 2.46 -5.14
N LEU A 218 -3.07 2.94 -6.04
CA LEU A 218 -4.41 3.40 -5.74
C LEU A 218 -5.40 2.56 -6.55
N ASP A 219 -6.27 1.87 -5.84
CA ASP A 219 -7.35 1.08 -6.41
C ASP A 219 -8.68 1.81 -6.12
N ILE A 220 -9.45 2.11 -7.18
CA ILE A 220 -10.75 2.78 -7.07
C ILE A 220 -11.84 1.77 -7.42
N THR A 221 -12.78 1.54 -6.51
CA THR A 221 -13.84 0.54 -6.67
C THR A 221 -15.22 1.15 -6.44
N PRO A 222 -15.91 1.66 -7.48
CA PRO A 222 -17.35 1.86 -7.43
C PRO A 222 -18.07 0.50 -7.27
N TYR A 223 -19.16 0.50 -6.52
CA TYR A 223 -19.95 -0.71 -6.25
C TYR A 223 -21.43 -0.39 -6.02
N VAL A 224 -22.24 -1.43 -6.20
CA VAL A 224 -23.67 -1.45 -5.89
C VAL A 224 -24.03 -2.75 -5.17
N GLY A 225 -25.11 -2.75 -4.40
CA GLY A 225 -25.63 -3.98 -3.82
C GLY A 225 -26.83 -3.77 -2.92
N VAL A 226 -27.01 -4.71 -1.99
CA VAL A 226 -28.14 -4.75 -1.06
C VAL A 226 -27.68 -4.77 0.40
N ILE A 227 -28.45 -4.14 1.28
CA ILE A 227 -28.24 -4.10 2.72
C ILE A 227 -29.52 -4.42 3.47
N GLN A 228 -29.40 -5.29 4.47
CA GLN A 228 -30.44 -5.59 5.43
C GLN A 228 -30.04 -4.99 6.78
N TYR A 229 -30.89 -4.10 7.30
CA TYR A 229 -30.70 -3.49 8.61
C TYR A 229 -31.46 -4.28 9.68
N ASN A 230 -30.84 -4.44 10.84
CA ASN A 230 -31.40 -5.05 12.04
C ASN A 230 -31.28 -4.07 13.20
N VAL A 231 -32.41 -3.75 13.82
CA VAL A 231 -32.48 -2.83 14.95
C VAL A 231 -32.43 -3.63 16.25
N PRO A 232 -31.42 -3.46 17.12
CA PRO A 232 -31.33 -4.18 18.38
C PRO A 232 -32.47 -3.85 19.35
N SER A 233 -32.91 -4.85 20.10
CA SER A 233 -33.87 -4.70 21.20
C SER A 233 -33.32 -3.76 22.27
N GLY A 234 -34.06 -2.68 22.57
CA GLY A 234 -33.65 -1.63 23.52
C GLY A 234 -33.14 -0.33 22.89
N SER A 235 -33.11 -0.20 21.57
CA SER A 235 -32.93 1.10 20.89
C SER A 235 -34.26 1.87 20.83
N LEU A 236 -34.24 3.21 20.77
CA LEU A 236 -35.46 4.03 20.63
C LEU A 236 -36.29 3.68 19.37
N ILE A 237 -35.67 3.04 18.37
CA ILE A 237 -36.27 2.57 17.11
C ILE A 237 -36.85 1.13 17.25
N GLY A 238 -36.41 0.39 18.26
CA GLY A 238 -36.53 -1.07 18.35
C GLY A 238 -37.86 -1.61 18.86
N LEU A 239 -38.84 -0.76 19.16
CA LEU A 239 -40.11 -1.22 19.73
C LEU A 239 -41.10 -1.76 18.67
N TYR A 240 -40.98 -1.44 17.37
CA TYR A 240 -42.01 -1.86 16.41
C TYR A 240 -41.56 -2.17 14.97
N SER A 241 -40.27 -2.17 14.62
CA SER A 241 -39.90 -2.07 13.21
C SER A 241 -38.76 -3.02 12.79
N SER A 242 -39.02 -3.82 11.74
CA SER A 242 -38.02 -4.63 11.04
C SER A 242 -37.72 -3.94 9.71
N PRO A 243 -36.55 -3.28 9.55
CA PRO A 243 -36.22 -2.60 8.31
C PRO A 243 -36.29 -3.53 7.10
N GLU A 244 -36.73 -2.99 5.97
CA GLU A 244 -36.80 -3.73 4.71
C GLU A 244 -35.42 -3.82 4.02
N LEU A 245 -35.25 -4.82 3.17
CA LEU A 245 -34.09 -4.96 2.31
C LEU A 245 -33.96 -3.70 1.43
N SER A 246 -32.79 -3.08 1.47
CA SER A 246 -32.55 -1.79 0.81
C SER A 246 -31.34 -1.86 -0.12
N TYR A 247 -31.28 -0.94 -1.06
CA TYR A 247 -30.13 -0.80 -1.96
C TYR A 247 -29.04 0.06 -1.33
N LEU A 248 -27.79 -0.24 -1.68
CA LEU A 248 -26.64 0.61 -1.40
C LEU A 248 -25.78 0.82 -2.65
N ALA A 249 -25.14 1.99 -2.71
CA ALA A 249 -24.15 2.32 -3.72
C ALA A 249 -23.03 3.12 -3.07
N GLY A 250 -21.80 2.96 -3.55
CA GLY A 250 -20.66 3.67 -3.01
C GLY A 250 -19.39 3.49 -3.82
N VAL A 251 -18.32 4.07 -3.29
CA VAL A 251 -16.98 3.98 -3.85
C VAL A 251 -16.00 3.68 -2.72
N THR A 252 -15.10 2.73 -2.95
CA THR A 252 -13.97 2.45 -2.07
C THR A 252 -12.67 2.85 -2.74
N LEU A 253 -11.84 3.59 -2.02
CA LEU A 253 -10.46 3.91 -2.36
C LEU A 253 -9.55 3.05 -1.50
N ALA A 254 -8.70 2.23 -2.10
CA ALA A 254 -7.69 1.44 -1.39
C ALA A 254 -6.29 1.89 -1.80
N ILE A 255 -5.46 2.26 -0.81
CA ILE A 255 -4.11 2.76 -0.99
C ILE A 255 -3.14 1.74 -0.43
N SER A 256 -2.19 1.26 -1.24
CA SER A 256 -1.14 0.33 -0.81
C SER A 256 0.23 0.79 -1.27
N ASN A 257 1.29 0.21 -0.69
CA ASN A 257 2.66 0.50 -1.08
C ASN A 257 3.39 -0.78 -1.50
N ARG A 258 3.79 -0.85 -2.77
CA ARG A 258 4.46 -2.00 -3.40
C ARG A 258 5.87 -2.26 -2.84
N ARG A 259 6.45 -1.36 -2.04
CA ARG A 259 7.75 -1.57 -1.36
C ARG A 259 7.62 -2.08 0.06
N TRP A 260 6.56 -1.68 0.76
CA TRP A 260 6.40 -1.98 2.18
C TRP A 260 5.58 -3.26 2.37
N MET A 261 4.39 -3.31 1.76
CA MET A 261 3.55 -4.51 1.74
C MET A 261 2.46 -4.33 0.68
N SER A 262 2.56 -5.06 -0.44
CA SER A 262 1.56 -4.98 -1.53
C SER A 262 0.23 -5.67 -1.20
N SER A 263 0.19 -6.49 -0.15
CA SER A 263 -1.01 -7.16 0.35
C SER A 263 -1.81 -6.34 1.35
N LEU A 264 -1.25 -5.27 1.93
CA LEU A 264 -1.93 -4.43 2.91
C LEU A 264 -2.33 -3.09 2.29
N SER A 265 -3.54 -2.63 2.59
CA SER A 265 -4.05 -1.35 2.07
C SER A 265 -4.81 -0.58 3.13
N GLY A 266 -4.60 0.73 3.17
CA GLY A 266 -5.52 1.65 3.86
C GLY A 266 -6.73 1.90 2.97
N CYS A 267 -7.93 1.81 3.52
CA CYS A 267 -9.19 1.91 2.78
C CYS A 267 -10.01 3.10 3.27
N PHE A 268 -10.54 3.88 2.33
CA PHE A 268 -11.55 4.90 2.55
C PHE A 268 -12.79 4.56 1.72
N ASP A 269 -13.94 4.39 2.36
CA ASP A 269 -15.19 4.01 1.72
C ASP A 269 -16.25 5.07 1.98
N VAL A 270 -16.97 5.48 0.93
CA VAL A 270 -18.11 6.36 1.03
C VAL A 270 -19.31 5.69 0.36
N SER A 271 -20.44 5.61 1.05
CA SER A 271 -21.67 5.02 0.51
C SER A 271 -22.94 5.71 0.95
N PHE A 272 -23.96 5.54 0.12
CA PHE A 272 -25.34 5.83 0.43
C PHE A 272 -26.15 4.54 0.47
N SER A 273 -27.08 4.45 1.40
CA SER A 273 -28.05 3.37 1.46
C SER A 273 -29.40 3.88 1.95
N ARG A 274 -30.48 3.25 1.51
CA ARG A 274 -31.80 3.58 2.03
C ARG A 274 -32.08 2.76 3.30
N ILE A 275 -32.86 3.31 4.21
CA ILE A 275 -33.48 2.56 5.31
C ILE A 275 -34.97 2.86 5.27
N THR A 276 -35.79 1.83 5.07
CA THR A 276 -37.25 1.91 5.17
C THR A 276 -37.72 0.91 6.20
N SER A 277 -38.69 1.30 7.02
CA SER A 277 -39.28 0.43 8.01
C SER A 277 -40.74 0.78 8.19
N SER A 278 -41.58 -0.23 8.37
CA SER A 278 -42.98 -0.05 8.69
C SER A 278 -43.34 -0.82 9.95
N ALA A 279 -44.15 -0.18 10.78
CA ALA A 279 -44.52 -0.64 12.10
C ALA A 279 -46.04 -0.45 12.27
N ARG A 280 -46.75 -1.47 12.73
CA ARG A 280 -48.17 -1.39 13.04
C ARG A 280 -48.35 -1.49 14.55
N SER A 281 -48.87 -0.44 15.16
CA SER A 281 -49.32 -0.47 16.56
C SER A 281 -50.84 -0.65 16.58
N LEU A 282 -51.31 -1.67 17.32
CA LEU A 282 -52.73 -1.79 17.66
C LEU A 282 -52.98 -1.04 18.96
N ASN A 283 -53.92 -0.09 18.94
CA ASN A 283 -54.45 0.50 20.16
C ASN A 283 -55.60 -0.35 20.71
N ASN A 284 -55.87 -0.24 22.02
CA ASN A 284 -56.93 -0.98 22.72
C ASN A 284 -58.35 -0.78 22.15
N GLU A 285 -58.56 0.21 21.27
CA GLU A 285 -59.85 0.56 20.66
C GLU A 285 -60.00 0.08 19.19
N ASN A 286 -59.31 -0.98 18.77
CA ASN A 286 -59.33 -1.49 17.37
C ASN A 286 -58.85 -0.49 16.29
N SER A 287 -58.29 0.67 16.66
CA SER A 287 -57.63 1.58 15.74
C SER A 287 -56.16 1.17 15.52
N SER A 288 -55.76 0.98 14.26
CA SER A 288 -54.37 0.65 13.91
C SER A 288 -53.63 1.91 13.44
N THR A 289 -52.55 2.28 14.12
CA THR A 289 -51.65 3.34 13.66
C THR A 289 -50.49 2.72 12.91
N ILE A 290 -50.28 3.14 11.66
CA ILE A 290 -49.14 2.69 10.83
C ILE A 290 -48.05 3.74 10.89
N PHE A 291 -46.90 3.39 11.45
CA PHE A 291 -45.70 4.19 11.45
C PHE A 291 -44.83 3.79 10.25
N LYS A 292 -44.51 4.75 9.38
CA LYS A 292 -43.55 4.55 8.29
C LYS A 292 -42.31 5.40 8.52
N HIS A 293 -41.18 4.74 8.67
CA HIS A 293 -39.86 5.37 8.81
C HIS A 293 -39.13 5.24 7.47
N SER A 294 -38.57 6.34 6.97
CA SER A 294 -37.70 6.32 5.79
C SER A 294 -36.57 7.32 5.92
N GLY A 295 -35.36 6.91 5.56
CA GLY A 295 -34.19 7.78 5.54
C GLY A 295 -33.14 7.31 4.54
N THR A 296 -32.21 8.21 4.20
CA THR A 296 -31.02 7.85 3.41
C THR A 296 -29.81 7.94 4.32
N MET A 297 -29.15 6.82 4.58
CA MET A 297 -27.91 6.79 5.36
C MET A 297 -26.73 7.14 4.46
N PHE A 298 -25.94 8.11 4.86
CA PHE A 298 -24.61 8.37 4.32
C PHE A 298 -23.57 7.80 5.27
N SER A 299 -22.62 7.00 4.76
CA SER A 299 -21.61 6.30 5.54
C SER A 299 -20.23 6.61 5.01
N GLY A 300 -19.37 7.22 5.83
CA GLY A 300 -17.93 7.33 5.60
C GLY A 300 -17.17 6.32 6.46
N LYS A 301 -16.30 5.51 5.87
CA LYS A 301 -15.58 4.45 6.59
C LYS A 301 -14.09 4.52 6.33
N LEU A 302 -13.32 4.18 7.36
CA LEU A 302 -11.86 4.12 7.34
C LEU A 302 -11.41 2.78 7.90
N GLY A 303 -10.60 2.05 7.15
CA GLY A 303 -10.17 0.71 7.57
C GLY A 303 -8.87 0.24 6.96
N ILE A 304 -8.46 -0.95 7.37
CA ILE A 304 -7.27 -1.64 6.90
C ILE A 304 -7.71 -2.94 6.24
N ARG A 305 -7.22 -3.19 5.03
CA ARG A 305 -7.51 -4.39 4.23
C ARG A 305 -6.25 -5.21 4.03
N TYR A 306 -6.36 -6.52 4.27
CA TYR A 306 -5.38 -7.51 3.80
C TYR A 306 -5.95 -8.26 2.59
N THR A 307 -5.25 -8.25 1.47
CA THR A 307 -5.60 -8.94 0.23
C THR A 307 -4.54 -9.98 -0.10
N TYR A 308 -4.96 -11.23 -0.28
CA TYR A 308 -4.06 -12.32 -0.66
C TYR A 308 -3.34 -11.99 -1.99
N PRO A 309 -2.00 -12.10 -2.08
CA PRO A 309 -1.24 -11.54 -3.20
C PRO A 309 -1.27 -12.38 -4.48
N LYS A 310 -1.46 -13.70 -4.37
CA LYS A 310 -1.32 -14.65 -5.50
C LYS A 310 -2.67 -15.04 -6.11
N GLY A 311 -2.63 -15.49 -7.37
CA GLY A 311 -3.79 -16.05 -8.09
C GLY A 311 -4.66 -15.03 -8.84
N MET A 312 -5.62 -15.58 -9.59
CA MET A 312 -6.67 -14.82 -10.30
C MET A 312 -7.80 -14.39 -9.37
N ALA A 313 -8.15 -15.23 -8.38
CA ALA A 313 -9.07 -14.93 -7.30
C ALA A 313 -8.27 -14.57 -6.05
N ARG A 314 -8.42 -13.34 -5.57
CA ARG A 314 -7.66 -12.79 -4.44
C ARG A 314 -8.61 -12.50 -3.29
N PRO A 315 -8.76 -13.44 -2.33
CA PRO A 315 -9.57 -13.18 -1.14
C PRO A 315 -8.98 -12.04 -0.32
N PHE A 316 -9.85 -11.29 0.35
CA PHE A 316 -9.47 -10.21 1.25
C PHE A 316 -10.36 -10.13 2.48
N VAL A 317 -9.80 -9.56 3.54
CA VAL A 317 -10.50 -9.18 4.76
C VAL A 317 -10.19 -7.72 5.08
N GLU A 318 -11.17 -7.01 5.60
CA GLU A 318 -11.05 -5.58 5.95
C GLU A 318 -11.78 -5.30 7.25
N LEU A 319 -11.18 -4.46 8.10
CA LEU A 319 -11.75 -4.05 9.38
C LEU A 319 -11.54 -2.55 9.55
N GLY A 320 -12.50 -1.85 10.14
CA GLY A 320 -12.38 -0.40 10.32
C GLY A 320 -13.49 0.25 11.11
N ALA A 321 -13.41 1.58 11.17
CA ALA A 321 -14.39 2.47 11.77
C ALA A 321 -15.40 2.94 10.71
N ASP A 322 -16.66 3.06 11.11
CA ASP A 322 -17.76 3.60 10.30
C ASP A 322 -18.29 4.87 10.98
N PHE A 323 -18.46 5.94 10.22
CA PHE A 323 -19.11 7.17 10.65
C PHE A 323 -20.29 7.41 9.71
N SER A 324 -21.48 7.13 10.22
CA SER A 324 -22.72 7.18 9.44
C SER A 324 -23.64 8.28 9.94
N GLY A 325 -24.34 8.97 9.05
CA GLY A 325 -25.36 9.95 9.38
C GLY A 325 -26.60 9.77 8.53
N MET A 326 -27.77 10.10 9.07
CA MET A 326 -29.01 10.06 8.30
C MET A 326 -29.26 11.37 7.58
N ILE A 327 -29.45 11.29 6.26
CA ILE A 327 -29.90 12.37 5.40
C ILE A 327 -31.40 12.22 5.19
N ASN A 328 -32.13 13.29 5.49
CA ASN A 328 -33.56 13.43 5.18
C ASN A 328 -34.42 12.29 5.77
N ALA A 329 -34.17 11.94 7.03
CA ALA A 329 -34.98 10.96 7.74
C ALA A 329 -36.34 11.56 8.12
N LYS A 330 -37.40 10.85 7.71
CA LYS A 330 -38.80 11.25 7.87
C LYS A 330 -39.58 10.12 8.53
N ILE A 331 -40.46 10.48 9.46
CA ILE A 331 -41.52 9.62 9.97
C ILE A 331 -42.85 10.12 9.43
N LYS A 332 -43.69 9.21 8.94
CA LYS A 332 -45.09 9.48 8.65
C LYS A 332 -45.99 8.82 9.68
N ILE A 333 -46.87 9.61 10.31
CA ILE A 333 -47.93 9.18 11.22
C ILE A 333 -49.24 9.78 10.70
N ASN A 334 -50.19 8.95 10.23
CA ASN A 334 -51.53 9.37 9.78
C ASN A 334 -51.53 10.72 9.02
N ASP A 335 -50.69 10.82 7.98
CA ASP A 335 -50.45 11.97 7.07
C ASP A 335 -49.60 13.16 7.55
N LYS A 336 -49.16 13.20 8.82
CA LYS A 336 -48.14 14.17 9.27
C LYS A 336 -46.73 13.62 9.10
N SER A 337 -45.82 14.44 8.57
CA SER A 337 -44.39 14.09 8.43
C SER A 337 -43.52 14.89 9.36
N GLU A 338 -42.74 14.22 10.20
CA GLU A 338 -41.75 14.85 11.10
C GLU A 338 -40.34 14.38 10.77
N ARG A 339 -39.35 15.25 10.96
CA ARG A 339 -37.92 14.88 10.88
C ARG A 339 -37.57 14.08 12.13
N TRP A 340 -36.84 12.99 11.94
CA TRP A 340 -36.43 12.08 13.01
C TRP A 340 -34.98 11.69 12.77
N LEU A 341 -34.17 11.62 13.84
CA LEU A 341 -32.72 11.35 13.83
C LEU A 341 -31.89 12.44 13.12
N ASP A 342 -31.16 13.20 13.94
CA ASP A 342 -30.11 14.12 13.50
C ASP A 342 -28.82 13.76 14.25
N GLY A 343 -27.68 13.76 13.54
CA GLY A 343 -26.38 13.45 14.11
C GLY A 343 -25.55 12.40 13.37
N VAL A 344 -24.34 12.18 13.91
CA VAL A 344 -23.36 11.23 13.40
C VAL A 344 -23.26 10.04 14.35
N TYR A 345 -23.39 8.85 13.79
CA TYR A 345 -23.39 7.57 14.46
C TYR A 345 -22.06 6.85 14.18
N PRO A 346 -21.10 6.90 15.12
CA PRO A 346 -19.87 6.14 14.98
C PRO A 346 -20.14 4.64 15.20
N GLY A 347 -19.29 3.83 14.60
CA GLY A 347 -19.44 2.39 14.59
C GLY A 347 -18.20 1.70 14.06
N TYR A 348 -18.37 0.42 13.78
CA TYR A 348 -17.34 -0.44 13.22
C TYR A 348 -17.91 -1.22 12.05
N TYR A 349 -17.02 -1.66 11.16
CA TYR A 349 -17.38 -2.54 10.07
C TYR A 349 -16.32 -3.61 9.84
N ALA A 350 -16.76 -4.71 9.24
CA ALA A 350 -15.92 -5.79 8.77
C ALA A 350 -16.36 -6.20 7.36
N ASN A 351 -15.41 -6.30 6.43
CA ASN A 351 -15.65 -6.88 5.11
C ASN A 351 -14.89 -8.19 4.96
N ALA A 352 -15.51 -9.13 4.25
CA ALA A 352 -14.84 -10.28 3.67
C ALA A 352 -15.26 -10.39 2.20
N GLY A 353 -14.30 -10.60 1.30
CA GLY A 353 -14.59 -10.61 -0.13
C GLY A 353 -13.51 -11.25 -0.97
N VAL A 354 -13.72 -11.24 -2.28
CA VAL A 354 -12.79 -11.76 -3.28
C VAL A 354 -12.72 -10.79 -4.45
N ASN A 355 -11.49 -10.47 -4.87
CA ASN A 355 -11.21 -9.73 -6.10
C ASN A 355 -10.83 -10.72 -7.21
N PHE A 356 -11.56 -10.70 -8.32
CA PHE A 356 -11.29 -11.52 -9.51
C PHE A 356 -10.62 -10.67 -10.58
N LYS A 357 -9.37 -10.99 -10.92
CA LYS A 357 -8.67 -10.35 -12.04
C LYS A 357 -9.34 -10.73 -13.36
N LEU A 358 -9.54 -9.76 -14.24
CA LEU A 358 -10.11 -10.00 -15.58
C LEU A 358 -9.07 -10.55 -16.57
N SER A 359 -7.79 -10.27 -16.33
CA SER A 359 -6.68 -10.72 -17.16
C SER A 359 -5.40 -10.83 -16.34
N ARG A 360 -4.45 -11.63 -16.81
CA ARG A 360 -3.09 -11.67 -16.23
C ARG A 360 -2.32 -10.37 -16.50
N LYS A 361 -2.70 -9.59 -17.52
CA LYS A 361 -2.01 -8.35 -17.93
C LYS A 361 -2.67 -7.07 -17.38
N ASN A 362 -4.00 -7.05 -17.25
CA ASN A 362 -4.73 -5.87 -16.78
C ASN A 362 -4.91 -5.89 -15.26
N LYS A 363 -4.88 -4.70 -14.65
CA LYS A 363 -5.10 -4.53 -13.20
C LYS A 363 -6.57 -4.51 -12.79
N GLN A 364 -7.47 -4.46 -13.77
CA GLN A 364 -8.92 -4.40 -13.54
C GLN A 364 -9.43 -5.67 -12.88
N MET A 365 -10.30 -5.51 -11.88
CA MET A 365 -10.85 -6.61 -11.09
C MET A 365 -12.35 -6.45 -10.87
N ILE A 366 -13.06 -7.57 -10.80
CA ILE A 366 -14.42 -7.61 -10.24
C ILE A 366 -14.30 -7.91 -8.74
N CYS A 367 -14.91 -7.08 -7.91
CA CYS A 367 -14.92 -7.22 -6.46
C CYS A 367 -16.28 -7.74 -6.01
N ILE A 368 -16.31 -8.84 -5.26
CA ILE A 368 -17.51 -9.31 -4.56
C ILE A 368 -17.20 -9.29 -3.07
N ARG A 369 -18.02 -8.61 -2.27
CA ARG A 369 -17.81 -8.54 -0.81
C ARG A 369 -19.10 -8.62 -0.02
N ALA A 370 -19.01 -9.31 1.11
CA ALA A 370 -19.97 -9.24 2.20
C ALA A 370 -19.44 -8.28 3.28
N GLN A 371 -20.33 -7.49 3.86
CA GLN A 371 -20.00 -6.54 4.91
C GLN A 371 -20.97 -6.69 6.08
N PHE A 372 -20.41 -6.60 7.28
CA PHE A 372 -21.15 -6.34 8.50
C PHE A 372 -20.77 -4.95 9.01
N LYS A 373 -21.76 -4.17 9.45
CA LYS A 373 -21.53 -2.92 10.19
C LYS A 373 -22.41 -2.85 11.42
N GLY A 374 -21.89 -2.22 12.48
CA GLY A 374 -22.63 -1.91 13.70
C GLY A 374 -22.46 -0.45 14.08
N LEU A 375 -23.57 0.27 14.19
CA LEU A 375 -23.59 1.70 14.54
C LEU A 375 -24.11 1.89 15.97
N ARG A 376 -23.56 2.88 16.67
CA ARG A 376 -23.97 3.26 18.03
C ARG A 376 -24.53 4.67 18.06
N ASP A 377 -25.52 4.87 18.93
CA ASP A 377 -25.99 6.19 19.30
C ASP A 377 -25.17 6.71 20.47
N MET A 378 -24.49 7.85 20.30
CA MET A 378 -23.68 8.44 21.36
C MET A 378 -24.49 9.17 22.42
N MET A 379 -25.67 9.70 22.07
CA MET A 379 -26.55 10.40 23.02
C MET A 379 -27.21 9.41 23.97
N GLU A 380 -27.72 8.31 23.42
CA GLU A 380 -28.41 7.27 24.21
C GLU A 380 -27.46 6.21 24.79
N LYS A 381 -26.17 6.22 24.40
CA LYS A 381 -25.15 5.21 24.76
C LYS A 381 -25.60 3.78 24.45
N SER A 382 -26.40 3.61 23.39
CA SER A 382 -27.02 2.34 23.00
C SER A 382 -26.60 1.92 21.59
N ALA A 383 -26.85 0.65 21.23
CA ALA A 383 -26.66 0.18 19.85
C ALA A 383 -27.81 0.68 18.98
N LEU A 384 -27.50 1.40 17.89
CA LEU A 384 -28.51 2.00 17.03
C LEU A 384 -29.04 0.99 16.00
N VAL A 385 -28.15 0.48 15.14
CA VAL A 385 -28.51 -0.44 14.06
C VAL A 385 -27.30 -1.27 13.63
N ASN A 386 -27.54 -2.53 13.31
CA ASN A 386 -26.58 -3.40 12.65
C ASN A 386 -27.00 -3.60 11.18
N GLY A 387 -26.06 -3.76 10.28
CA GLY A 387 -26.33 -3.96 8.85
C GLY A 387 -25.49 -5.09 8.28
N TRP A 388 -26.14 -5.97 7.52
CA TRP A 388 -25.47 -6.94 6.66
C TRP A 388 -25.67 -6.55 5.21
N SER A 389 -24.59 -6.44 4.45
CA SER A 389 -24.67 -6.11 3.03
C SER A 389 -23.85 -7.04 2.15
N GLY A 390 -24.31 -7.22 0.92
CA GLY A 390 -23.57 -7.88 -0.15
C GLY A 390 -23.47 -6.91 -1.32
N VAL A 391 -22.27 -6.70 -1.84
CA VAL A 391 -22.04 -5.80 -2.97
C VAL A 391 -21.15 -6.41 -4.03
N ILE A 392 -21.36 -5.95 -5.25
CA ILE A 392 -20.51 -6.18 -6.40
C ILE A 392 -19.94 -4.85 -6.88
N GLY A 393 -18.66 -4.82 -7.18
CA GLY A 393 -17.95 -3.63 -7.63
C GLY A 393 -16.93 -3.94 -8.71
N TYR A 394 -16.41 -2.88 -9.30
CA TYR A 394 -15.38 -2.96 -10.33
C TYR A 394 -14.20 -2.10 -9.94
N THR A 395 -13.02 -2.69 -9.83
CA THR A 395 -11.78 -2.00 -9.45
C THR A 395 -10.99 -1.60 -10.69
N PHE A 396 -10.61 -0.32 -10.75
CA PHE A 396 -9.80 0.27 -11.83
C PHE A 396 -8.30 0.22 -11.52
#